data_AF-A0A3M0XQP3-F1
#
_entry.id   AF-A0A3M0XQP3-F1
#
_cell.length_a   1.000
_cell.length_b   1.000
_cell.length_c   1.000
_cell.angle_alpha   90.00
_cell.angle_beta   90.00
_cell.angle_gamma   90.00
#
_symmetry.space_group_name_H-M   'P 1'
#
loop_
_entity.id
_entity.type
_entity.pdbx_description
1 polymer ?
#
loop_
_entity_poly.entity_id
_entity_poly.type
_entity_poly.pdbx_seq_one_letter_code
_entity_poly.pdbx_strand_id
1 'polypeptide(L)'
;MPTLVLRCLGPLEIRLGSAPLGGLKTRKQQALLVYLACHAGQAFSREHLQALLWGESPPERAAHSLRQALAHLRSILPAEPLRITPQSVAFNA
;
A
#
# COMPACT_ATOMS: atom_id res chain seq x y z
N MET A 1 10.20 -16.58 2.53
CA MET A 1 9.04 -15.67 2.65
C MET A 1 8.21 -15.77 1.38
N PRO A 2 6.88 -15.68 1.42
CA PRO A 2 6.08 -15.69 0.19
C PRO A 2 6.38 -14.45 -0.67
N THR A 3 6.54 -14.64 -1.98
CA THR A 3 6.86 -13.57 -2.93
C THR A 3 5.61 -12.77 -3.32
N LEU A 4 5.67 -11.44 -3.25
CA LEU A 4 4.63 -10.56 -3.79
C LEU A 4 4.85 -10.38 -5.30
N VAL A 5 3.85 -10.73 -6.11
CA VAL A 5 3.89 -10.56 -7.58
C VAL A 5 2.81 -9.56 -7.98
N LEU A 6 3.21 -8.53 -8.72
CA LEU A 6 2.34 -7.47 -9.24
C LEU A 6 2.38 -7.48 -10.76
N ARG A 7 1.21 -7.60 -11.40
CA ARG A 7 1.07 -7.40 -12.85
C ARG A 7 0.20 -6.18 -13.08
N CYS A 8 0.80 -5.12 -13.60
CA CYS A 8 0.17 -3.80 -13.72
C CYS A 8 -0.07 -3.38 -15.19
N LEU A 9 0.56 -4.05 -16.15
CA LEU A 9 0.47 -3.74 -17.59
C LEU A 9 -0.62 -4.59 -18.24
N GLY A 10 -1.87 -4.31 -17.87
CA GLY A 10 -3.05 -5.10 -18.18
C GLY A 10 -4.03 -5.03 -17.01
N PRO A 11 -4.95 -6.00 -16.88
CA PRO A 11 -5.74 -6.15 -15.67
C PRO A 11 -4.82 -6.27 -14.45
N LEU A 12 -5.12 -5.52 -13.39
CA LEU A 12 -4.31 -5.54 -12.18
C LEU A 12 -4.41 -6.91 -11.50
N GLU A 13 -3.30 -7.63 -11.42
CA GLU A 13 -3.18 -8.87 -10.66
C GLU A 13 -2.18 -8.70 -9.51
N ILE A 14 -2.62 -9.06 -8.30
CA ILE A 14 -1.79 -9.02 -7.10
C ILE A 14 -1.82 -10.42 -6.49
N ARG A 15 -0.65 -11.04 -6.36
CA ARG A 15 -0.51 -12.41 -5.84
C ARG A 15 0.53 -12.45 -4.74
N LEU A 16 0.31 -13.32 -3.77
CA LEU A 16 1.22 -13.60 -2.69
C LEU A 16 1.55 -15.10 -2.73
N GLY A 17 2.76 -15.42 -3.17
CA GLY A 17 3.12 -16.78 -3.59
C GLY A 17 2.24 -17.23 -4.77
N SER A 18 1.60 -18.39 -4.62
CA SER A 18 0.73 -18.97 -5.66
C SER A 18 -0.74 -18.54 -5.54
N ALA A 19 -1.12 -17.76 -4.53
CA ALA A 19 -2.51 -17.36 -4.33
C ALA A 19 -2.74 -15.88 -4.71
N PRO A 20 -3.88 -15.52 -5.31
CA PRO A 20 -4.30 -14.12 -5.39
C PRO A 20 -4.34 -13.48 -4.00
N LEU A 21 -3.84 -12.25 -3.87
CA LEU A 21 -3.96 -11.50 -2.62
C LEU A 21 -5.39 -10.98 -2.50
N GLY A 22 -6.19 -11.68 -1.69
CA GLY A 22 -7.53 -11.25 -1.33
C GLY A 22 -7.54 -10.07 -0.36
N GLY A 23 -8.74 -9.58 -0.08
CA GLY A 23 -8.95 -8.59 0.98
C GLY A 23 -8.82 -7.14 0.57
N LEU A 24 -8.10 -6.77 -0.51
CA LEU A 24 -8.03 -5.38 -0.99
C LEU A 24 -9.42 -4.87 -1.46
N LYS A 25 -10.05 -4.01 -0.65
CA LYS A 25 -11.44 -3.57 -0.82
C LYS A 25 -11.60 -2.39 -1.78
N THR A 26 -10.54 -1.61 -2.00
CA THR A 26 -10.61 -0.38 -2.80
C THR A 26 -9.44 -0.24 -3.77
N ARG A 27 -9.68 0.47 -4.88
CA ARG A 27 -8.61 0.83 -5.84
C ARG A 27 -7.48 1.62 -5.19
N LYS A 28 -7.77 2.42 -4.15
CA LYS A 28 -6.73 3.18 -3.43
C LYS A 28 -5.85 2.30 -2.54
N GLN A 29 -6.40 1.23 -1.95
CA GLN A 29 -5.59 0.23 -1.24
C GLN A 29 -4.68 -0.54 -2.20
N GLN A 30 -5.22 -0.93 -3.36
CA GLN A 30 -4.45 -1.56 -4.44
C GLN A 30 -3.31 -0.64 -4.91
N ALA A 31 -3.63 0.61 -5.24
CA ALA A 31 -2.66 1.60 -5.70
C ALA A 31 -1.58 1.87 -4.65
N LEU A 32 -1.93 1.98 -3.36
CA LEU A 32 -0.96 2.16 -2.28
C LEU A 32 0.03 1.00 -2.20
N LEU A 33 -0.46 -0.25 -2.26
CA LEU A 33 0.40 -1.43 -2.23
C LEU A 33 1.34 -1.47 -3.45
N VAL A 34 0.78 -1.29 -4.65
CA VAL A 34 1.57 -1.29 -5.89
C VAL A 34 2.64 -0.20 -5.86
N TYR A 35 2.26 1.02 -5.48
CA TYR A 35 3.19 2.15 -5.44
C TYR A 35 4.36 1.89 -4.48
N LEU A 36 4.08 1.44 -3.26
CA LEU A 36 5.12 1.16 -2.27
C LEU A 36 6.02 -0.01 -2.69
N ALA A 37 5.44 -1.09 -3.23
CA ALA A 37 6.19 -2.27 -3.65
C ALA A 37 7.08 -2.00 -4.88
N CYS A 38 6.63 -1.18 -5.84
CA CYS A 38 7.46 -0.76 -6.97
C CYS A 38 8.65 0.13 -6.55
N HIS A 39 8.60 0.71 -5.36
CA HIS A 39 9.66 1.55 -4.78
C HIS A 39 10.19 0.92 -3.48
N ALA A 40 10.34 -0.40 -3.45
CA ALA A 40 10.82 -1.11 -2.26
C ALA A 40 12.15 -0.55 -1.76
N GLY A 41 12.28 -0.41 -0.44
CA GLY A 41 13.41 0.23 0.24
C GLY A 41 13.28 1.75 0.38
N GLN A 42 12.45 2.43 -0.42
CA GLN A 42 12.24 3.87 -0.34
C GLN A 42 11.15 4.22 0.69
N ALA A 43 11.44 5.21 1.53
CA ALA A 43 10.46 5.79 2.46
C ALA A 43 9.78 7.01 1.84
N PHE A 44 8.45 7.06 1.90
CA PHE A 44 7.65 8.21 1.49
C PHE A 44 7.00 8.86 2.70
N SER A 45 6.89 10.19 2.70
CA SER A 45 6.15 10.90 3.74
C SER A 45 4.66 10.56 3.68
N ARG A 46 3.98 10.67 4.81
CA ARG A 46 2.54 10.41 4.88
C ARG A 46 1.77 11.46 4.08
N GLU A 47 2.24 12.70 4.07
CA GLU A 47 1.68 13.82 3.33
C GLU A 47 1.79 13.57 1.82
N HIS A 48 2.93 13.03 1.34
CA HIS A 48 3.10 12.64 -0.06
C HIS A 48 2.08 11.58 -0.48
N LEU A 49 1.95 10.51 0.31
CA LEU A 49 1.00 9.43 0.01
C LEU A 49 -0.46 9.90 0.09
N GLN A 50 -0.76 10.84 1.00
CA GLN A 50 -2.07 11.48 1.09
C GLN A 50 -2.37 12.31 -0.16
N ALA A 51 -1.46 13.17 -0.59
CA ALA A 51 -1.64 13.98 -1.79
C ALA A 51 -1.76 13.11 -3.05
N LEU A 52 -0.91 12.09 -3.19
CA LEU A 52 -0.88 11.18 -4.34
C LEU A 52 -2.20 10.41 -4.50
N LEU A 53 -2.76 9.89 -3.40
CA LEU A 53 -3.90 8.98 -3.45
C LEU A 53 -5.22 9.62 -3.04
N TRP A 54 -5.22 10.72 -2.30
CA TRP A 54 -6.43 11.38 -1.81
C TRP A 54 -6.33 12.91 -1.91
N GLY A 55 -5.60 13.46 -2.88
CA GLY A 55 -5.40 14.91 -3.05
C GLY A 55 -6.69 15.75 -3.15
N GLU A 56 -7.77 15.16 -3.66
CA GLU A 56 -9.10 15.81 -3.75
C GLU A 56 -9.88 15.79 -2.43
N SER A 57 -9.37 15.10 -1.40
CA SER A 57 -10.04 15.00 -0.10
C SER A 57 -9.53 16.06 0.87
N PRO A 58 -10.37 16.56 1.81
CA PRO A 58 -9.90 17.39 2.90
C PRO A 58 -8.75 16.72 3.68
N PRO A 59 -7.77 17.46 4.21
CA PRO A 59 -6.56 16.90 4.84
C PRO A 59 -6.86 15.85 5.92
N GLU A 60 -7.81 16.11 6.80
CA GLU A 60 -8.20 15.18 7.87
C GLU A 60 -8.74 13.85 7.32
N ARG A 61 -9.52 13.93 6.23
CA ARG A 61 -10.08 12.75 5.56
C ARG A 61 -8.99 11.96 4.84
N ALA A 62 -8.08 12.63 4.15
CA ALA A 62 -6.93 11.99 3.50
C ALA A 62 -6.05 11.26 4.53
N ALA A 63 -5.73 11.91 5.64
CA ALA A 63 -4.96 11.31 6.73
C ALA A 63 -5.68 10.11 7.36
N HIS A 64 -6.99 10.20 7.56
CA HIS A 64 -7.82 9.10 8.06
C HIS A 64 -7.84 7.92 7.07
N SER A 65 -8.06 8.18 5.78
CA SER A 65 -8.06 7.15 4.73
C SER A 65 -6.70 6.46 4.60
N LEU A 66 -5.59 7.20 4.67
CA LEU A 66 -4.26 6.60 4.67
C LEU A 66 -4.06 5.68 5.88
N ARG A 67 -4.46 6.11 7.09
CA ARG A 67 -4.37 5.26 8.30
C ARG A 67 -5.16 3.96 8.14
N GLN A 68 -6.40 4.05 7.66
CA GLN A 68 -7.23 2.86 7.43
C GLN A 68 -6.62 1.93 6.38
N ALA A 69 -6.12 2.48 5.26
CA ALA A 69 -5.50 1.70 4.20
C ALA A 69 -4.26 0.95 4.72
N LEU A 70 -3.39 1.63 5.47
CA LEU A 70 -2.19 1.03 6.06
C LEU A 70 -2.51 -0.06 7.10
N ALA A 71 -3.49 0.20 7.99
CA ALA A 71 -3.92 -0.79 8.97
C ALA A 71 -4.44 -2.06 8.29
N HIS A 72 -5.20 -1.90 7.22
CA HIS A 72 -5.73 -3.01 6.45
C HIS A 72 -4.68 -3.75 5.63
N LEU A 73 -3.73 -3.05 5.00
CA LEU A 73 -2.59 -3.70 4.34
C LEU A 73 -1.79 -4.54 5.34
N ARG A 74 -1.55 -4.02 6.55
CA ARG A 74 -0.87 -4.75 7.61
C ARG A 74 -1.63 -6.01 8.07
N SER A 75 -2.96 -6.02 7.99
CA SER A 75 -3.75 -7.19 8.36
C SER A 75 -3.78 -8.31 7.30
N ILE A 76 -3.58 -7.97 6.02
CA ILE A 76 -3.66 -8.95 4.91
C ILE A 76 -2.30 -9.42 4.39
N LEU A 77 -1.23 -8.67 4.67
CA LEU A 77 0.13 -9.03 4.27
C LEU A 77 0.85 -9.76 5.41
N PRO A 78 1.43 -10.95 5.17
CA PRO A 78 2.18 -11.65 6.19
C PRO A 78 3.57 -11.05 6.39
N ALA A 79 4.11 -11.18 7.61
CA ALA A 79 5.51 -10.93 7.95
C ALA A 79 6.04 -9.51 7.67
N GLU A 80 5.32 -8.51 8.20
CA GLU A 80 5.71 -7.09 8.25
C GLU A 80 6.47 -6.54 7.03
N PRO A 81 5.92 -6.62 5.80
CA PRO A 81 6.59 -6.09 4.62
C PRO A 81 6.51 -4.56 4.53
N LEU A 82 5.79 -3.92 5.45
CA LEU A 82 5.63 -2.47 5.52
C LEU A 82 6.30 -1.92 6.76
N ARG A 83 7.25 -1.00 6.57
CA ARG A 83 7.78 -0.17 7.66
C ARG A 83 6.92 1.09 7.76
N ILE A 84 6.11 1.16 8.81
CA ILE A 84 5.18 2.28 9.06
C ILE A 84 5.66 3.06 10.28
N THR A 85 5.96 4.35 10.09
CA THR A 85 6.30 5.28 11.17
C THR A 85 5.29 6.43 11.24
N PRO A 86 5.35 7.26 12.29
CA PRO A 86 4.53 8.47 12.35
C PRO A 86 4.81 9.45 11.20
N GLN A 87 6.01 9.43 10.60
CA GLN A 87 6.43 10.36 9.55
C GLN A 87 6.41 9.74 8.14
N SER A 88 6.59 8.42 8.02
CA SER A 88 6.85 7.79 6.73
C SER A 88 6.29 6.38 6.60
N VAL A 89 6.18 5.92 5.36
CA VAL A 89 5.84 4.53 5.01
C VAL A 89 6.80 4.04 3.94
N ALA A 90 7.31 2.83 4.11
CA ALA A 90 8.13 2.13 3.12
C ALA A 90 7.65 0.68 2.95
N PHE A 91 7.89 0.11 1.77
CA PHE A 91 7.89 -1.34 1.58
C PHE A 91 9.31 -1.87 1.84
N ASN A 92 9.45 -2.96 2.58
CA ASN A 92 10.74 -3.59 2.86
C ASN A 92 11.28 -4.24 1.58
N ALA A 93 12.57 -4.04 1.32
CA ALA A 93 13.29 -4.66 0.20
C ALA A 93 13.71 -6.10 0.53
#